data_AF-A0A7V2RV99-F1
#
_entry.id   AF-A0A7V2RV99-F1
#
_cell.length_a   1.000
_cell.length_b   1.000
_cell.length_c   1.000
_cell.angle_alpha   90.00
_cell.angle_beta   90.00
_cell.angle_gamma   90.00
#
_symmetry.space_group_name_H-M   'P 1'
#
loop_
_entity.id
_entity.type
_entity.pdbx_description
1 polymer ?
#
loop_
_entity_poly.entity_id
_entity_poly.type
_entity_poly.pdbx_seq_one_letter_code
_entity_poly.pdbx_strand_id
1 'polypeptide(L)'
;MRAILRIATVALSVAASGFSVASAQTMQGMQRSQPMMTMGGAEDAPVIPPVTGYSEGERILFLHTEASDPDIAGILTDMMGSPVLVVPALAEAPESLRARVYVFENGLQPEGARGPLGYQPDVFDHPPGSDGYRPLREVVLVRWADPGKARLLRSVRDVEAAIAAGEITTRPTGIVVNMPFLTWPGGRR
;
A
#
# COMPACT_ATOMS: atom_id res chain seq x y z
N MET A 1 56.12 -19.38 57.17
CA MET A 1 56.30 -20.71 56.54
C MET A 1 55.01 -21.05 55.80
N ARG A 2 54.91 -20.87 54.48
CA ARG A 2 55.10 -21.88 53.41
C ARG A 2 54.33 -23.19 53.60
N ALA A 3 53.30 -23.42 52.77
CA ALA A 3 52.88 -24.72 52.18
C ALA A 3 51.74 -24.42 51.16
N ILE A 4 52.00 -24.27 49.86
CA ILE A 4 52.18 -25.29 48.80
C ILE A 4 50.91 -26.11 48.50
N LEU A 5 50.35 -25.78 47.34
CA LEU A 5 49.37 -26.45 46.47
C LEU A 5 49.59 -27.98 46.32
N ARG A 6 48.50 -28.76 46.39
CA ARG A 6 48.29 -29.98 45.59
C ARG A 6 46.79 -30.19 45.36
N ILE A 7 46.28 -29.76 44.20
CA ILE A 7 44.95 -30.15 43.73
C ILE A 7 45.12 -31.47 42.99
N ALA A 8 44.45 -32.51 43.47
CA ALA A 8 44.43 -33.84 42.89
C ALA A 8 43.52 -33.87 41.65
N THR A 9 44.07 -34.33 40.53
CA THR A 9 43.34 -34.58 39.29
C THR A 9 42.48 -35.82 39.46
N VAL A 10 41.15 -35.66 39.43
CA VAL A 10 40.20 -36.78 39.32
C VAL A 10 39.97 -37.06 37.84
N ALA A 11 40.43 -38.21 37.37
CA ALA A 11 40.10 -38.72 36.04
C ALA A 11 38.70 -39.36 36.09
N LEU A 12 37.74 -38.77 35.36
CA LEU A 12 36.42 -39.36 35.17
C LEU A 12 36.33 -39.96 33.77
N SER A 13 36.22 -41.29 33.73
CA SER A 13 35.99 -42.09 32.53
C SER A 13 34.59 -41.88 31.99
N VAL A 14 34.46 -41.37 30.76
CA VAL A 14 33.19 -41.26 30.05
C VAL A 14 32.88 -42.59 29.37
N ALA A 15 31.82 -43.26 29.83
CA ALA A 15 31.23 -44.42 29.15
C ALA A 15 30.36 -43.92 27.98
N ALA A 16 30.81 -44.16 26.74
CA ALA A 16 30.04 -43.87 25.54
C ALA A 16 28.87 -44.85 25.42
N SER A 17 27.64 -44.34 25.56
CA SER A 17 26.41 -45.09 25.31
C SER A 17 25.63 -44.43 24.17
N GLY A 18 25.63 -45.11 23.02
CA GLY A 18 24.56 -45.14 22.02
C GLY A 18 23.95 -43.83 21.53
N PHE A 19 24.65 -43.11 20.65
CA PHE A 19 23.97 -42.30 19.64
C PHE A 19 23.73 -43.18 18.41
N SER A 20 22.48 -43.53 18.13
CA SER A 20 22.11 -44.00 16.79
C SER A 20 22.35 -42.86 15.83
N VAL A 21 23.37 -43.01 15.00
CA VAL A 21 23.59 -42.16 13.83
C VAL A 21 22.40 -42.42 12.91
N ALA A 22 21.38 -41.57 12.97
CA ALA A 22 20.42 -41.48 11.88
C ALA A 22 21.26 -41.23 10.62
N SER A 23 21.27 -42.21 9.73
CA SER A 23 22.11 -42.28 8.55
C SER A 23 22.10 -40.94 7.81
N ALA A 24 23.30 -40.41 7.53
CA ALA A 24 23.52 -39.20 6.73
C ALA A 24 22.85 -39.23 5.33
N GLN A 25 22.28 -40.38 4.94
CA GLN A 25 21.47 -40.57 3.74
C GLN A 25 20.08 -39.88 3.82
N THR A 26 19.53 -39.65 5.02
CA THR A 26 18.17 -39.07 5.15
C THR A 26 18.15 -37.55 4.95
N MET A 27 19.29 -36.86 5.12
CA MET A 27 19.40 -35.39 4.95
C MET A 27 19.86 -34.96 3.55
N GLN A 28 20.25 -35.90 2.67
CA GLN A 28 20.68 -35.61 1.29
C GLN A 28 19.51 -35.53 0.29
N GLY A 29 18.29 -35.92 0.69
CA GLY A 29 17.11 -35.93 -0.17
C GLY A 29 16.30 -34.62 -0.19
N MET A 30 16.56 -33.69 0.74
CA MET A 30 15.75 -32.46 0.90
C MET A 30 16.37 -31.24 0.22
N GLN A 31 17.25 -31.47 -0.76
CA GLN A 31 17.98 -30.42 -1.48
C GLN A 31 17.75 -30.51 -2.99
N ARG A 32 16.48 -30.60 -3.38
CA ARG A 32 16.02 -30.19 -4.71
C ARG A 32 14.74 -29.39 -4.52
N SER A 33 14.89 -28.17 -4.00
CA SER A 33 13.92 -27.11 -4.27
C SER A 33 13.83 -27.03 -5.80
N GLN A 34 12.75 -27.55 -6.37
CA GLN A 34 12.45 -27.37 -7.78
C GLN A 34 12.62 -25.87 -8.09
N PRO A 35 13.28 -25.48 -9.19
CA PRO A 35 13.28 -24.08 -9.57
C PRO A 35 11.83 -23.66 -9.62
N MET A 36 11.47 -22.66 -8.82
CA MET A 36 10.15 -22.06 -8.87
C MET A 36 9.90 -21.73 -10.34
N MET A 37 8.98 -22.45 -10.98
CA MET A 37 8.60 -22.15 -12.35
C MET A 37 8.06 -20.72 -12.31
N THR A 38 8.82 -19.77 -12.83
CA THR A 38 8.30 -18.42 -13.05
C THR A 38 7.07 -18.60 -13.92
N MET A 39 5.88 -18.40 -13.35
CA MET A 39 4.66 -18.38 -14.14
C MET A 39 4.83 -17.21 -15.12
N GLY A 40 5.16 -17.53 -16.38
CA GLY A 40 5.29 -16.54 -17.43
C GLY A 40 3.98 -15.79 -17.56
N GLY A 41 4.04 -14.46 -17.54
CA GLY A 41 2.88 -13.62 -17.82
C GLY A 41 2.34 -13.94 -19.22
N ALA A 42 1.04 -13.75 -19.44
CA ALA A 42 0.45 -13.90 -20.76
C ALA A 42 1.10 -12.87 -21.71
N GLU A 43 1.63 -13.35 -22.84
CA GLU A 43 2.43 -12.54 -23.79
C GLU A 43 1.62 -11.34 -24.35
N ASP A 44 0.29 -11.44 -24.37
CA ASP A 44 -0.64 -10.42 -24.89
C ASP A 44 -1.52 -9.78 -23.79
N ALA A 45 -1.08 -9.78 -22.53
CA ALA A 45 -1.85 -9.15 -21.46
C ALA A 45 -1.95 -7.62 -21.64
N PRO A 46 -3.12 -7.01 -21.40
CA PRO A 46 -3.26 -5.56 -21.42
C PRO A 46 -2.47 -4.91 -20.28
N VAL A 47 -1.87 -3.75 -20.57
CA VAL A 47 -1.20 -2.92 -19.56
C VAL A 47 -2.21 -1.95 -18.97
N ILE A 48 -2.39 -2.00 -17.65
CA ILE A 48 -3.22 -1.03 -16.93
C ILE A 48 -2.33 0.17 -16.55
N PRO A 49 -2.66 1.39 -16.99
CA PRO A 49 -1.80 2.56 -16.77
C PRO A 49 -1.86 3.00 -15.29
N PRO A 50 -0.69 3.28 -14.67
CA PRO A 50 -0.63 3.75 -13.29
C PRO A 50 -1.04 5.23 -13.17
N VAL A 51 -1.71 5.55 -12.07
CA VAL A 51 -2.09 6.92 -11.71
C VAL A 51 -1.17 7.42 -10.61
N THR A 52 -0.79 8.70 -10.67
CA THR A 52 0.01 9.33 -9.61
C THR A 52 -0.88 9.89 -8.52
N GLY A 53 -0.51 9.62 -7.26
CA GLY A 53 -1.11 10.25 -6.07
C GLY A 53 -0.04 10.56 -5.03
N TYR A 54 -0.47 10.98 -3.84
CA TYR A 54 0.39 11.20 -2.69
C TYR A 54 -0.08 10.46 -1.45
N SER A 55 0.87 9.98 -0.64
CA SER A 55 0.64 9.41 0.67
C SER A 55 1.85 9.66 1.55
N GLU A 56 1.64 10.06 2.81
CA GLU A 56 2.72 10.32 3.77
C GLU A 56 3.82 11.28 3.26
N GLY A 57 3.46 12.23 2.39
CA GLY A 57 4.40 13.19 1.80
C GLY A 57 5.14 12.67 0.57
N GLU A 58 5.02 11.38 0.25
CA GLU A 58 5.67 10.73 -0.89
C GLU A 58 4.72 10.56 -2.07
N ARG A 59 5.30 10.55 -3.27
CA ARG A 59 4.57 10.25 -4.50
C ARG A 59 4.37 8.74 -4.61
N ILE A 60 3.13 8.32 -4.88
CA ILE A 60 2.75 6.92 -5.07
C ILE A 60 2.19 6.69 -6.48
N LEU A 61 2.15 5.42 -6.88
CA LEU A 61 1.44 4.94 -8.05
C LEU A 61 0.32 3.99 -7.60
N PHE A 62 -0.85 4.10 -8.23
CA PHE A 62 -2.02 3.27 -7.94
C PHE A 62 -2.86 3.03 -9.20
N LEU A 63 -3.91 2.21 -9.10
CA LEU A 63 -4.83 1.90 -10.20
C LEU A 63 -6.27 2.31 -9.86
N HIS A 64 -7.10 2.58 -10.87
CA HIS A 64 -8.56 2.58 -10.75
C HIS A 64 -9.07 1.28 -11.37
N THR A 65 -9.76 0.44 -10.59
CA THR A 65 -10.20 -0.89 -11.06
C THR A 65 -11.71 -0.97 -11.17
N GLU A 66 -12.42 -0.80 -10.05
CA GLU A 66 -13.88 -0.75 -10.00
C GLU A 66 -14.37 0.44 -9.18
N ALA A 67 -15.53 1.00 -9.52
CA ALA A 67 -16.17 2.10 -8.78
C ALA A 67 -17.65 1.81 -8.54
N SER A 68 -18.18 2.27 -7.40
CA SER A 68 -19.59 2.12 -7.05
C SER A 68 -20.54 2.99 -7.86
N ASP A 69 -20.02 4.08 -8.43
CA ASP A 69 -20.80 5.10 -9.12
C ASP A 69 -20.46 5.12 -10.62
N PRO A 70 -21.48 5.07 -11.51
CA PRO A 70 -21.25 4.99 -12.96
C PRO A 70 -20.62 6.25 -13.54
N ASP A 71 -20.94 7.44 -13.01
CA ASP A 71 -20.39 8.69 -13.52
C ASP A 71 -18.90 8.81 -13.15
N ILE A 72 -18.55 8.44 -11.92
CA ILE A 72 -17.14 8.36 -11.49
C ILE A 72 -16.39 7.29 -12.29
N ALA A 73 -16.98 6.11 -12.52
CA ALA A 73 -16.36 5.09 -13.36
C ALA A 73 -16.05 5.61 -14.78
N GLY A 74 -16.98 6.38 -15.37
CA GLY A 74 -16.78 7.04 -16.66
C GLY A 74 -15.62 8.03 -16.65
N ILE A 75 -15.59 8.96 -15.68
CA ILE A 75 -14.51 9.95 -15.53
C ILE A 75 -13.15 9.25 -15.39
N LEU A 76 -13.06 8.23 -14.55
CA LEU A 76 -11.80 7.50 -14.33
C LEU A 76 -11.36 6.71 -15.56
N THR A 77 -12.32 6.15 -16.30
CA THR A 77 -12.07 5.46 -17.57
C THR A 77 -11.48 6.41 -18.61
N ASP A 78 -12.11 7.58 -18.80
CA ASP A 78 -11.69 8.58 -19.78
C ASP A 78 -10.32 9.17 -19.42
N MET A 79 -10.07 9.43 -18.13
CA MET A 79 -8.78 9.94 -17.65
C MET A 79 -7.62 9.02 -18.01
N MET A 80 -7.81 7.70 -17.89
CA MET A 80 -6.74 6.72 -18.05
C MET A 80 -6.73 6.03 -19.41
N GLY A 81 -7.79 6.14 -20.21
CA GLY A 81 -7.96 5.34 -21.43
C GLY A 81 -8.03 3.84 -21.15
N SER A 82 -8.45 3.45 -19.93
CA SER A 82 -8.53 2.07 -19.46
C SER A 82 -9.83 1.88 -18.68
N PRO A 83 -10.62 0.82 -18.94
CA PRO A 83 -11.93 0.66 -18.32
C PRO A 83 -11.88 0.56 -16.79
N VAL A 84 -12.71 1.36 -16.13
CA VAL A 84 -13.09 1.20 -14.72
C VAL A 84 -14.49 0.62 -14.66
N LEU A 85 -14.65 -0.53 -14.01
CA LEU A 85 -15.93 -1.24 -14.02
C LEU A 85 -16.91 -0.67 -12.98
N VAL A 86 -18.19 -0.63 -13.33
CA VAL A 86 -19.24 -0.18 -12.41
C VAL A 86 -19.69 -1.35 -11.54
N VAL A 87 -19.53 -1.21 -10.21
CA VAL A 87 -19.92 -2.21 -9.21
C VAL A 87 -20.67 -1.51 -8.07
N PRO A 88 -21.99 -1.26 -8.20
CA PRO A 88 -22.74 -0.46 -7.23
C PRO A 88 -22.67 -0.96 -5.78
N ALA A 89 -22.61 -2.28 -5.59
CA ALA A 89 -22.47 -2.93 -4.29
C ALA A 89 -21.22 -2.50 -3.49
N LEU A 90 -20.21 -1.89 -4.13
CA LEU A 90 -19.06 -1.33 -3.40
C LEU A 90 -19.45 -0.19 -2.45
N ALA A 91 -20.54 0.55 -2.73
CA ALA A 91 -21.03 1.59 -1.82
C ALA A 91 -21.53 1.00 -0.48
N GLU A 92 -21.93 -0.27 -0.49
CA GLU A 92 -22.42 -1.01 0.68
C GLU A 92 -21.28 -1.67 1.49
N ALA A 93 -20.03 -1.56 1.02
CA ALA A 93 -18.89 -2.12 1.73
C ALA A 93 -18.82 -1.56 3.17
N PRO A 94 -18.64 -2.42 4.20
CA PRO A 94 -18.50 -1.98 5.58
C PRO A 94 -17.40 -0.94 5.75
N GLU A 95 -17.57 0.02 6.67
CA GLU A 95 -16.52 0.99 7.02
C GLU A 95 -15.18 0.34 7.36
N SER A 96 -15.20 -0.85 8.00
CA SER A 96 -13.99 -1.60 8.34
C SER A 96 -13.18 -2.10 7.14
N LEU A 97 -13.79 -2.14 5.94
CA LEU A 97 -13.13 -2.50 4.68
C LEU A 97 -12.76 -1.27 3.84
N ARG A 98 -13.05 -0.06 4.30
CA ARG A 98 -12.84 1.18 3.58
C ARG A 98 -11.74 2.02 4.24
N ALA A 99 -10.94 2.66 3.41
CA ALA A 99 -10.05 3.75 3.77
C ALA A 99 -10.45 4.98 2.93
N ARG A 100 -9.79 6.13 3.06
CA ARG A 100 -10.18 7.35 2.35
C ARG A 100 -9.21 7.73 1.24
N VAL A 101 -9.76 8.42 0.25
CA VAL A 101 -9.00 9.16 -0.75
C VAL A 101 -9.58 10.57 -0.84
N TYR A 102 -8.69 11.56 -0.83
CA TYR A 102 -9.03 12.97 -0.87
C TYR A 102 -8.84 13.49 -2.29
N VAL A 103 -9.96 13.80 -2.94
CA VAL A 103 -10.03 14.21 -4.35
C VAL A 103 -10.38 15.69 -4.42
N PHE A 104 -9.61 16.46 -5.18
CA PHE A 104 -9.71 17.93 -5.19
C PHE A 104 -10.66 18.41 -6.28
N GLU A 105 -11.71 19.16 -5.91
CA GLU A 105 -12.71 19.72 -6.83
C GLU A 105 -12.43 21.17 -7.23
N ASN A 106 -11.42 21.81 -6.64
CA ASN A 106 -10.90 23.12 -7.04
C ASN A 106 -9.44 23.34 -6.58
N GLY A 107 -8.88 24.51 -6.91
CA GLY A 107 -7.57 24.95 -6.41
C GLY A 107 -6.43 24.70 -7.41
N LEU A 108 -5.34 24.08 -6.94
CA LEU A 108 -4.10 23.92 -7.70
C LEU A 108 -4.30 23.04 -8.93
N GLN A 109 -3.95 23.56 -10.12
CA GLN A 109 -3.92 22.82 -11.38
C GLN A 109 -2.47 22.69 -11.87
N PRO A 110 -1.75 21.62 -11.52
CA PRO A 110 -0.37 21.46 -11.93
C PRO A 110 -0.25 21.19 -13.44
N GLU A 111 0.89 21.53 -14.04
CA GLU A 111 1.19 21.17 -15.44
C GLU A 111 1.38 19.65 -15.65
N GLY A 112 1.77 18.94 -14.58
CA GLY A 112 2.02 17.50 -14.59
C GLY A 112 0.79 16.65 -14.24
N ALA A 113 1.00 15.61 -13.43
CA ALA A 113 -0.06 14.70 -12.99
C ALA A 113 -1.20 15.45 -12.28
N ARG A 114 -2.43 15.05 -12.57
CA ARG A 114 -3.66 15.63 -12.02
C ARG A 114 -4.55 14.54 -11.45
N GLY A 115 -5.40 14.91 -10.50
CA GLY A 115 -6.51 14.07 -10.04
C GLY A 115 -7.67 14.07 -11.06
N PRO A 116 -8.69 13.24 -10.83
CA PRO A 116 -9.78 12.99 -11.79
C PRO A 116 -10.65 14.20 -12.11
N LEU A 117 -10.63 15.23 -11.27
CA LEU A 117 -11.37 16.48 -11.50
C LEU A 117 -10.49 17.61 -12.07
N GLY A 118 -9.26 17.30 -12.51
CA GLY A 118 -8.37 18.24 -13.19
C GLY A 118 -7.56 19.16 -12.28
N TYR A 119 -7.57 18.92 -10.98
CA TYR A 119 -6.78 19.61 -9.96
C TYR A 119 -5.60 18.74 -9.51
N GLN A 120 -5.01 19.04 -8.35
CA GLN A 120 -3.85 18.30 -7.86
C GLN A 120 -4.11 16.77 -7.75
N PRO A 121 -3.06 15.94 -7.78
CA PRO A 121 -3.18 14.52 -7.49
C PRO A 121 -3.84 14.24 -6.14
N ASP A 122 -4.51 13.09 -6.07
CA ASP A 122 -5.25 12.66 -4.89
C ASP A 122 -4.31 12.35 -3.72
N VAL A 123 -4.82 12.58 -2.51
CA VAL A 123 -4.10 12.27 -1.26
C VAL A 123 -4.75 11.05 -0.61
N PHE A 124 -3.96 10.06 -0.24
CA PHE A 124 -4.42 8.83 0.37
C PHE A 124 -4.05 8.77 1.85
N ASP A 125 -4.94 8.22 2.66
CA ASP A 125 -4.62 7.74 4.00
C ASP A 125 -4.07 6.31 3.94
N HIS A 126 -3.46 5.88 5.05
CA HIS A 126 -3.16 4.48 5.31
C HIS A 126 -2.54 3.71 4.11
N PRO A 127 -1.30 4.01 3.71
CA PRO A 127 -0.61 3.24 2.68
C PRO A 127 -0.35 1.79 3.14
N PRO A 128 -0.07 0.85 2.22
CA PRO A 128 0.38 -0.49 2.59
C PRO A 128 1.53 -0.46 3.60
N GLY A 129 1.48 -1.36 4.58
CA GLY A 129 2.39 -1.36 5.74
C GLY A 129 1.85 -0.62 6.96
N SER A 130 0.74 0.11 6.83
CA SER A 130 -0.03 0.62 7.97
C SER A 130 -1.21 -0.29 8.33
N ASP A 131 -1.63 -0.31 9.60
CA ASP A 131 -2.75 -1.12 10.09
C ASP A 131 -4.10 -0.78 9.41
N GLY A 132 -4.23 0.48 8.98
CA GLY A 132 -5.42 1.01 8.33
C GLY A 132 -5.51 0.74 6.83
N TYR A 133 -4.53 0.07 6.21
CA TYR A 133 -4.54 -0.09 4.75
C TYR A 133 -5.78 -0.83 4.28
N ARG A 134 -6.56 -0.20 3.38
CA ARG A 134 -7.65 -0.84 2.65
C ARG A 134 -7.56 -0.47 1.16
N PRO A 135 -7.82 -1.41 0.24
CA PRO A 135 -7.82 -1.12 -1.19
C PRO A 135 -9.10 -0.39 -1.63
N LEU A 136 -10.21 -0.55 -0.91
CA LEU A 136 -11.44 0.19 -1.16
C LEU A 136 -11.34 1.59 -0.54
N ARG A 137 -11.53 2.61 -1.37
CA ARG A 137 -11.38 4.02 -1.02
C ARG A 137 -12.72 4.73 -1.12
N GLU A 138 -13.20 5.22 0.01
CA GLU A 138 -14.27 6.21 0.03
C GLU A 138 -13.74 7.55 -0.50
N VAL A 139 -14.40 8.09 -1.51
CA VAL A 139 -14.06 9.39 -2.08
C VAL A 139 -14.53 10.50 -1.14
N VAL A 140 -13.58 11.30 -0.68
CA VAL A 140 -13.80 12.52 0.08
C VAL A 140 -13.42 13.70 -0.81
N LEU A 141 -14.40 14.54 -1.14
CA LEU A 141 -14.15 15.74 -1.95
C LEU A 141 -13.54 16.83 -1.11
N VAL A 142 -12.51 17.50 -1.65
CA VAL A 142 -11.77 18.59 -1.02
C VAL A 142 -11.97 19.87 -1.82
N ARG A 143 -12.39 20.92 -1.12
CA ARG A 143 -12.59 22.25 -1.69
C ARG A 143 -11.80 23.31 -0.93
N TRP A 144 -10.91 24.01 -1.63
CA TRP A 144 -10.27 25.25 -1.18
C TRP A 144 -11.27 26.38 -1.03
N ALA A 145 -11.21 27.09 0.10
CA ALA A 145 -11.98 28.30 0.35
C ALA A 145 -11.57 29.44 -0.59
N ASP A 146 -10.26 29.58 -0.81
CA ASP A 146 -9.66 30.51 -1.78
C ASP A 146 -8.77 29.72 -2.76
N PRO A 147 -9.26 29.43 -3.99
CA PRO A 147 -8.49 28.70 -5.00
C PRO A 147 -7.16 29.37 -5.37
N GLY A 148 -7.06 30.70 -5.25
CA GLY A 148 -5.84 31.45 -5.57
C GLY A 148 -4.71 31.24 -4.56
N LYS A 149 -5.02 30.69 -3.38
CA LYS A 149 -4.05 30.32 -2.33
C LYS A 149 -3.79 28.82 -2.26
N ALA A 150 -4.36 28.04 -3.18
CA ALA A 150 -4.19 26.61 -3.18
C ALA A 150 -2.71 26.22 -3.34
N ARG A 151 -2.28 25.28 -2.50
CA ARG A 151 -0.93 24.70 -2.52
C ARG A 151 -1.04 23.19 -2.59
N LEU A 152 0.05 22.54 -2.99
CA LEU A 152 0.09 21.09 -3.08
C LEU A 152 0.03 20.47 -1.67
N LEU A 153 -0.96 19.62 -1.43
CA LEU A 153 -1.06 18.78 -0.23
C LEU A 153 -0.60 17.37 -0.58
N ARG A 154 0.27 16.76 0.24
CA ARG A 154 0.90 15.46 -0.06
C ARG A 154 0.63 14.38 1.00
N SER A 155 -0.09 14.72 2.06
CA SER A 155 -0.40 13.79 3.15
C SER A 155 -1.71 14.16 3.81
N VAL A 156 -2.33 13.19 4.48
CA VAL A 156 -3.53 13.44 5.30
C VAL A 156 -3.23 14.47 6.38
N ARG A 157 -2.01 14.47 6.96
CA ARG A 157 -1.58 15.52 7.89
C ARG A 157 -1.63 16.92 7.26
N ASP A 158 -1.26 17.07 5.99
CA ASP A 158 -1.38 18.36 5.29
C ASP A 158 -2.84 18.77 5.07
N VAL A 159 -3.70 17.79 4.77
CA VAL A 159 -5.16 17.98 4.64
C VAL A 159 -5.75 18.42 5.98
N GLU A 160 -5.45 17.72 7.06
CA GLU A 160 -5.92 18.06 8.42
C GLU A 160 -5.43 19.44 8.86
N ALA A 161 -4.17 19.78 8.59
CA ALA A 161 -3.64 21.11 8.87
C ALA A 161 -4.37 22.21 8.07
N ALA A 162 -4.65 21.97 6.79
CA ALA A 162 -5.39 22.90 5.95
C ALA A 162 -6.86 23.05 6.40
N ILE A 163 -7.50 21.97 6.88
CA ILE A 163 -8.84 22.04 7.51
C ILE A 163 -8.78 22.89 8.77
N ALA A 164 -7.82 22.63 9.67
CA ALA A 164 -7.67 23.35 10.93
C ALA A 164 -7.40 24.86 10.72
N ALA A 165 -6.70 25.20 9.63
CA ALA A 165 -6.46 26.58 9.22
C ALA A 165 -7.65 27.23 8.48
N GLY A 166 -8.73 26.49 8.20
CA GLY A 166 -9.89 26.97 7.45
C GLY A 166 -9.59 27.20 5.95
N GLU A 167 -8.50 26.63 5.44
CA GLU A 167 -8.09 26.77 4.04
C GLU A 167 -8.93 25.89 3.11
N ILE A 168 -9.38 24.74 3.61
CA ILE A 168 -10.17 23.76 2.85
C ILE A 168 -11.37 23.26 3.66
N THR A 169 -12.38 22.75 2.94
CA THR A 169 -13.49 21.95 3.49
C THR A 169 -13.49 20.57 2.83
N THR A 170 -14.05 19.58 3.52
CA THR A 170 -14.14 18.21 3.00
C THR A 170 -15.56 17.66 3.08
N ARG A 171 -15.93 16.78 2.13
CA ARG A 171 -17.24 16.15 2.08
C ARG A 171 -17.12 14.68 1.63
N PRO A 172 -17.39 13.70 2.52
CA PRO A 172 -17.55 12.31 2.13
C PRO A 172 -18.70 12.17 1.13
N THR A 173 -18.52 11.33 0.11
CA THR A 173 -19.51 11.17 -0.97
C THR A 173 -20.34 9.90 -0.83
N GLY A 174 -19.87 8.92 -0.04
CA GLY A 174 -20.40 7.56 -0.06
C GLY A 174 -19.99 6.73 -1.30
N ILE A 175 -19.30 7.33 -2.26
CA ILE A 175 -18.77 6.65 -3.44
C ILE A 175 -17.51 5.89 -3.04
N VAL A 176 -17.43 4.62 -3.44
CA VAL A 176 -16.30 3.74 -3.14
C VAL A 176 -15.64 3.28 -4.42
N VAL A 177 -14.32 3.39 -4.47
CA VAL A 177 -13.49 2.94 -5.61
C VAL A 177 -12.44 1.96 -5.13
N ASN A 178 -12.26 0.85 -5.82
CA ASN A 178 -11.15 -0.06 -5.58
C ASN A 178 -9.86 0.52 -6.20
N MET A 179 -8.96 0.98 -5.35
CA MET A 179 -7.73 1.68 -5.71
C MET A 179 -6.48 1.01 -5.11
N PRO A 180 -6.04 -0.13 -5.64
CA PRO A 180 -4.84 -0.80 -5.15
C PRO A 180 -3.57 -0.01 -5.49
N PHE A 181 -2.62 -0.01 -4.56
CA PHE A 181 -1.34 0.68 -4.71
C PHE A 181 -0.36 -0.19 -5.49
N LEU A 182 0.40 0.43 -6.37
CA LEU A 182 1.55 -0.15 -7.07
C LEU A 182 2.85 0.20 -6.36
N THR A 183 2.97 1.43 -5.86
CA THR A 183 4.08 1.87 -5.01
C THR A 183 3.57 2.58 -3.76
N TRP A 184 4.32 2.53 -2.68
CA TRP A 184 4.01 3.16 -1.40
C TRP A 184 5.29 3.48 -0.63
N PRO A 185 5.25 4.30 0.43
CA PRO A 185 6.40 4.52 1.28
C PRO A 185 7.01 3.19 1.76
N GLY A 186 8.25 2.93 1.37
CA GLY A 186 8.96 1.70 1.74
C GLY A 186 8.65 0.45 0.91
N GLY A 187 7.87 0.54 -0.19
CA GLY A 187 7.59 -0.66 -1.00
C GLY A 187 6.99 -0.44 -2.39
N ARG A 188 6.97 -1.52 -3.17
CA ARG A 188 6.35 -1.61 -4.50
C ARG A 188 5.96 -3.05 -4.82
N ARG A 189 5.14 -3.22 -5.85
CA ARG A 189 4.91 -4.51 -6.53
C ARG A 189 5.44 -4.51 -7.95
#